data_AF-A0A419I3K0-F1
#
_entry.id   AF-A0A419I3K0-F1
#
_cell.length_a   1.000
_cell.length_b   1.000
_cell.length_c   1.000
_cell.angle_alpha   90.00
_cell.angle_beta   90.00
_cell.angle_gamma   90.00
#
_symmetry.space_group_name_H-M   'P 1'
#
loop_
_entity.id
_entity.type
_entity.pdbx_description
1 polymer ?
#
loop_
_entity_poly.entity_id
_entity_poly.type
_entity_poly.pdbx_seq_one_letter_code
_entity_poly.pdbx_strand_id
1 'polypeptide(L)' 'MRLNHTARAQLEAAGITPAQWARRNHYTNGRWGGDACGCPDDRCIGFHHDRPDNCGCLPALLDRDTGR' A
#
# COMPACT_ATOMS: atom_id res chain seq x y z
N MET A 1 -9.85 -2.86 8.46
CA MET A 1 -8.88 -2.32 7.47
C MET A 1 -7.97 -3.45 7.04
N ARG A 2 -7.80 -3.67 5.73
CA ARG A 2 -7.01 -4.78 5.17
C ARG A 2 -5.49 -4.63 5.33
N LEU A 3 -4.97 -3.41 5.45
CA LEU A 3 -3.53 -3.16 5.58
C LEU A 3 -2.91 -3.92 6.76
N ASN A 4 -1.74 -4.52 6.56
CA ASN A 4 -0.96 -5.20 7.59
C ASN A 4 -0.08 -4.19 8.38
N HIS A 5 0.66 -4.68 9.37
CA HIS A 5 1.52 -3.83 10.22
C HIS A 5 2.63 -3.15 9.41
N THR A 6 3.34 -3.88 8.55
CA THR A 6 4.40 -3.34 7.69
C THR A 6 3.90 -2.20 6.79
N ALA A 7 2.76 -2.40 6.12
CA ALA A 7 2.20 -1.41 5.22
C ALA A 7 1.79 -0.13 5.97
N ARG A 8 1.23 -0.25 7.18
CA ARG A 8 0.92 0.90 8.03
C ARG A 8 2.18 1.68 8.41
N ALA A 9 3.24 0.99 8.83
CA ALA A 9 4.51 1.63 9.20
C ALA A 9 5.15 2.35 8.00
N GLN A 10 5.10 1.77 6.80
CA GLN A 10 5.61 2.40 5.58
C GLN A 10 4.82 3.65 5.19
N LEU A 11 3.49 3.59 5.27
CA LEU A 11 2.63 4.76 5.03
C LEU A 11 2.90 5.87 6.05
N GLU A 12 3.03 5.52 7.33
CA GLU A 12 3.37 6.45 8.41
C GLU A 12 4.73 7.12 8.18
N ALA A 13 5.76 6.34 7.83
CA ALA A 13 7.09 6.85 7.51
C ALA A 13 7.09 7.81 6.30
N ALA A 14 6.15 7.63 5.36
CA ALA A 14 5.92 8.52 4.22
C ALA A 14 5.00 9.71 4.55
N GLY A 15 4.49 9.83 5.77
CA GLY A 15 3.57 10.91 6.17
C GLY A 15 2.18 10.79 5.53
N ILE A 16 1.76 9.58 5.15
CA ILE A 16 0.51 9.32 4.45
C ILE A 16 -0.40 8.47 5.33
N THR A 17 -1.62 8.94 5.56
CA THR A 17 -2.64 8.14 6.27
C THR A 17 -3.21 7.05 5.34
N PRO A 18 -3.70 5.92 5.87
CA PRO A 18 -4.41 4.91 5.09
C PRO A 18 -5.56 5.47 4.23
N ALA A 19 -6.26 6.50 4.74
CA ALA A 19 -7.35 7.14 4.01
C ALA A 19 -6.86 8.00 2.85
N GLN A 20 -5.74 8.72 3.02
CA GLN A 20 -5.09 9.44 1.92
C GLN A 20 -4.59 8.46 0.87
N TRP A 21 -3.91 7.38 1.30
CA TRP A 21 -3.43 6.34 0.39
C TRP A 21 -4.58 5.72 -0.42
N ALA A 22 -5.70 5.42 0.24
CA ALA A 22 -6.90 4.94 -0.42
C ALA A 22 -7.41 5.92 -1.50
N ARG A 23 -7.53 7.21 -1.16
CA ARG A 23 -8.00 8.23 -2.12
C ARG A 23 -7.05 8.42 -3.31
N ARG A 24 -5.73 8.37 -3.09
CA ARG A 24 -4.71 8.44 -4.16
C ARG A 24 -4.82 7.28 -5.14
N ASN A 25 -5.26 6.12 -4.66
CA ASN A 25 -5.48 4.92 -5.46
C ASN A 25 -6.96 4.72 -5.85
N HIS A 26 -7.68 5.82 -6.11
CA HIS A 26 -9.05 5.83 -6.63
C HIS A 26 -10.15 5.26 -5.70
N TYR A 27 -9.85 4.94 -4.45
CA TYR A 27 -10.86 4.59 -3.44
C TYR A 27 -11.43 5.86 -2.78
N THR A 28 -12.42 6.46 -3.45
CA THR A 28 -12.99 7.79 -3.11
C THR A 28 -13.60 7.88 -1.71
N ASN A 29 -14.06 6.75 -1.14
CA ASN A 29 -14.59 6.67 0.21
C ASN A 29 -13.51 6.69 1.32
N GLY A 30 -12.22 6.76 0.95
CA GLY A 30 -11.10 6.74 1.88
C GLY A 30 -10.90 5.40 2.58
N ARG A 31 -11.58 4.34 2.13
CA ARG A 31 -11.41 2.98 2.63
C ARG A 31 -10.54 2.21 1.66
N TRP A 32 -9.44 1.65 2.17
CA TRP A 32 -8.53 0.85 1.37
C TRP A 32 -9.21 -0.41 0.84
N GLY A 33 -9.25 -0.55 -0.49
CA GLY A 33 -9.83 -1.71 -1.20
C GLY A 33 -8.80 -2.70 -1.74
N GLY A 34 -7.52 -2.33 -1.81
CA GLY A 34 -6.43 -3.18 -2.30
C GLY A 34 -5.96 -4.22 -1.28
N ASP A 35 -4.77 -4.76 -1.51
CA ASP A 35 -4.22 -5.84 -0.68
C ASP A 35 -3.65 -5.34 0.66
N ALA A 36 -3.46 -6.25 1.61
CA ALA A 36 -2.90 -5.99 2.94
C ALA A 36 -1.50 -5.40 2.90
N CYS A 37 -0.73 -5.66 1.85
CA CYS A 37 0.59 -5.07 1.65
C CYS A 37 0.55 -3.59 1.21
N GLY A 38 -0.64 -3.03 0.90
CA GLY A 38 -0.79 -1.66 0.42
C GLY A 38 -0.67 -1.49 -1.10
N CYS A 39 -0.62 -2.59 -1.86
CA CYS A 39 -0.66 -2.57 -3.32
C CYS A 39 -2.10 -2.36 -3.82
N PRO A 40 -2.36 -1.36 -4.69
CA PRO A 40 -3.66 -1.15 -5.34
C PRO A 40 -3.90 -2.12 -6.51
N ASP A 41 -2.83 -2.77 -6.98
CA ASP A 41 -2.79 -3.56 -8.21
C ASP A 41 -2.95 -5.05 -7.87
N ASP A 42 -3.93 -5.68 -8.49
CA ASP A 42 -4.25 -7.10 -8.35
C ASP A 42 -3.29 -8.00 -9.14
N ARG A 43 -2.49 -7.44 -10.06
CA ARG A 43 -1.47 -8.20 -10.81
C ARG A 43 -0.35 -8.74 -9.91
N CYS A 44 -0.21 -8.23 -8.69
CA CYS A 44 0.76 -8.72 -7.71
C CYS A 44 0.26 -9.93 -6.89
N ILE A 45 -1.00 -10.35 -7.07
CA ILE A 45 -1.59 -11.51 -6.38
C ILE A 45 -0.79 -12.78 -6.74
N GLY A 46 -0.20 -13.43 -5.73
CA GLY A 46 0.52 -14.70 -5.86
C GLY A 46 2.06 -14.61 -5.93
N PHE A 47 2.65 -13.45 -6.23
CA PHE A 47 4.12 -13.31 -6.34
C PHE A 47 4.80 -12.92 -5.02
N HIS A 48 4.15 -12.07 -4.22
CA HIS A 48 4.71 -11.54 -2.96
C HIS A 48 3.79 -11.71 -1.75
N HIS A 49 2.56 -12.21 -1.94
CA HIS A 49 1.60 -12.41 -0.84
C HIS A 49 1.72 -13.80 -0.19
N ASP A 50 2.60 -14.65 -0.72
CA ASP A 50 2.73 -16.07 -0.35
C ASP A 50 4.09 -16.42 0.27
N ARG A 51 4.91 -15.40 0.61
CA ARG A 51 6.24 -15.57 1.21
C ARG A 51 6.40 -14.67 2.45
N PRO A 52 7.31 -15.01 3.39
CA PRO A 52 7.54 -14.22 4.59
C PRO A 52 8.13 -12.82 4.32
N ASP A 53 8.56 -12.55 3.09
CA ASP A 53 9.19 -11.30 2.71
C ASP A 53 8.16 -10.17 2.56
N ASN A 54 8.51 -9.00 3.06
CA ASN A 54 7.67 -7.81 2.89
C ASN A 54 7.56 -7.44 1.40
N CYS A 55 6.35 -7.16 0.93
CA CYS A 55 6.12 -6.67 -0.43
C CYS A 55 6.86 -5.35 -0.68
N GLY A 56 7.78 -5.33 -1.64
CA GLY A 56 8.53 -4.12 -2.03
C GLY A 56 7.75 -3.11 -2.88
N CYS A 57 6.52 -3.45 -3.28
CA CYS A 57 5.70 -2.60 -4.14
C CYS A 57 5.27 -1.31 -3.43
N LEU A 58 4.87 -1.38 -2.16
CA LEU A 58 4.42 -0.19 -1.46
C LEU A 58 5.52 0.87 -1.35
N PRO A 59 6.77 0.56 -0.94
CA PRO A 59 7.89 1.52 -1.01
C PRO A 59 8.08 2.12 -2.40
N ALA A 60 8.12 1.30 -3.45
CA ALA A 60 8.31 1.79 -4.82
C ALA A 60 7.17 2.70 -5.30
N LEU A 61 5.92 2.40 -4.89
CA LEU A 61 4.76 3.23 -5.18
C LEU A 61 4.83 4.55 -4.40
N LEU A 62 5.26 4.53 -3.14
CA LEU A 62 5.42 5.73 -2.31
C LEU A 62 6.53 6.64 -2.83
N ASP A 63 7.66 6.10 -3.31
CA ASP A 63 8.73 6.90 -3.93
C ASP A 63 8.22 7.63 -5.18
N ARG A 64 7.48 6.93 -6.04
CA ARG A 64 6.86 7.53 -7.25
C ARG A 64 5.81 8.58 -6.91
N ASP A 65 5.08 8.39 -5.82
CA ASP A 65 3.99 9.27 -5.40
C ASP A 65 4.50 10.50 -4.60
N THR A 66 5.65 10.39 -3.95
CA THR A 66 6.30 11.47 -3.19
C THR A 66 7.38 12.22 -3.98
N GLY A 67 7.72 11.76 -5.19
CA GLY A 67 8.63 12.45 -6.11
C GLY A 67 10.09 12.45 -5.65
N ARG A 68 10.52 11.41 -4.94
CA ARG A 68 11.90 11.24 -4.47
C ARG A 68 12.72 10.37 -5.42
#